data_AF-A0AAV8SWE1-F1
#
_entry.id   AF-A0AAV8SWE1-F1
#
_cell.length_a   1.000
_cell.length_b   1.000
_cell.length_c   1.000
_cell.angle_alpha   90.00
_cell.angle_beta   90.00
_cell.angle_gamma   90.00
#
_symmetry.space_group_name_H-M   'P 1'
#
loop_
_entity.id
_entity.type
_entity.pdbx_description
1 polymer ?
#
loop_
_entity_poly.entity_id
_entity_poly.type
_entity_poly.pdbx_seq_one_letter_code
_entity_poly.pdbx_strand_id
1 'polypeptide(L)'
;MNHANSNTQQSTEGRHEDDGAITEFLANLMEYTPTIPDELVEHYLAKSGFQCPDVRLVRLVAVATQKFVSEVASDALQQCKARQAAVVKDKREKQQKDKRLILTMEDLSKALREHGVNVKHQEYFADSPSTGTDPSAREE
;
A
#
# COMPACT_ATOMS: atom_id res chain seq x y z
N MET A 1 19.56 -36.68 -39.04
CA MET A 1 20.07 -36.54 -37.66
C MET A 1 20.31 -35.06 -37.36
N ASN A 2 19.75 -34.61 -36.23
CA ASN A 2 20.20 -33.50 -35.38
C ASN A 2 19.86 -32.06 -35.78
N HIS A 3 18.68 -31.59 -35.35
CA HIS A 3 18.44 -30.19 -34.97
C HIS A 3 17.46 -30.16 -33.78
N ALA A 4 18.00 -30.16 -32.56
CA ALA A 4 17.28 -29.79 -31.34
C ALA A 4 18.30 -29.69 -30.17
N ASN A 5 18.86 -28.51 -29.90
CA ASN A 5 19.17 -28.05 -28.53
C ASN A 5 19.79 -26.62 -28.51
N SER A 6 18.97 -25.58 -28.62
CA SER A 6 19.44 -24.19 -28.42
C SER A 6 18.55 -23.36 -27.49
N ASN A 7 17.47 -23.93 -26.93
CA ASN A 7 16.47 -23.18 -26.16
C ASN A 7 16.59 -23.33 -24.64
N THR A 8 17.64 -23.99 -24.13
CA THR A 8 17.81 -24.27 -22.68
C THR A 8 18.87 -23.38 -22.01
N GLN A 9 19.69 -22.66 -22.79
CA GLN A 9 20.75 -21.80 -22.26
C GLN A 9 20.27 -20.38 -21.86
N GLN A 10 19.19 -19.87 -22.47
CA GLN A 10 18.76 -18.49 -22.21
C GLN A 10 18.04 -18.31 -20.86
N SER A 11 17.43 -19.37 -20.33
CA SER A 11 16.71 -19.33 -19.05
C SER A 11 17.62 -19.43 -17.81
N THR A 12 18.88 -19.81 -17.98
CA THR A 12 19.84 -19.97 -16.87
C THR A 12 20.64 -18.69 -16.63
N GLU A 13 20.99 -17.91 -17.65
CA GLU A 13 21.78 -16.68 -17.51
C GLU A 13 21.06 -15.59 -16.71
N GLY A 14 19.78 -15.30 -16.99
CA GLY A 14 19.02 -14.28 -16.25
C GLY A 14 18.83 -14.59 -14.76
N ARG A 15 18.85 -15.88 -14.38
CA ARG A 15 18.73 -16.31 -12.98
C ARG A 15 20.00 -16.02 -12.18
N HIS A 16 21.16 -16.05 -12.83
CA HIS A 16 22.45 -15.72 -12.21
C HIS A 16 22.62 -14.21 -12.02
N GLU A 17 22.06 -13.38 -12.91
CA GLU A 17 22.07 -11.92 -12.75
C GLU A 17 21.20 -11.47 -11.55
N ASP A 18 20.02 -12.08 -11.39
CA ASP A 18 19.12 -11.80 -10.25
C ASP A 18 19.76 -12.19 -8.91
N ASP A 19 20.42 -13.36 -8.81
CA ASP A 19 21.11 -13.79 -7.59
C ASP A 19 22.27 -12.85 -7.22
N GLY A 20 23.00 -12.34 -8.23
CA GLY A 20 24.02 -11.33 -8.05
C GLY A 20 23.44 -10.01 -7.52
N ALA A 21 22.35 -9.53 -8.12
CA ALA A 21 21.67 -8.31 -7.73
C ALA A 21 21.08 -8.40 -6.30
N ILE A 22 20.51 -9.54 -5.92
CA ILE A 22 19.99 -9.77 -4.56
C ILE A 22 21.13 -9.76 -3.55
N THR A 23 22.26 -10.39 -3.87
CA THR A 23 23.43 -10.42 -2.97
C THR A 23 23.98 -9.02 -2.74
N GLU A 24 24.11 -8.21 -3.81
CA GLU A 24 24.51 -6.81 -3.73
C GLU A 24 23.51 -5.98 -2.92
N PHE A 25 22.21 -6.17 -3.16
CA PHE A 25 21.16 -5.49 -2.42
C PHE A 25 21.23 -5.78 -0.91
N LEU A 26 21.39 -7.05 -0.52
CA LEU A 26 21.55 -7.43 0.89
C LEU A 26 22.83 -6.88 1.51
N ALA A 27 23.92 -6.78 0.74
CA ALA A 27 25.15 -6.14 1.19
C ALA A 27 24.91 -4.65 1.48
N ASN A 28 24.20 -3.95 0.60
CA ASN A 28 23.87 -2.53 0.78
C ASN A 28 23.00 -2.26 2.03
N LEU A 29 22.20 -3.25 2.48
CA LEU A 29 21.41 -3.12 3.72
C LEU A 29 22.26 -3.07 5.00
N MET A 30 23.53 -3.49 4.96
CA MET A 30 24.44 -3.34 6.11
C MET A 30 24.72 -1.88 6.45
N GLU A 31 24.78 -1.01 5.44
CA GLU A 31 25.13 0.41 5.61
C GLU A 31 23.91 1.33 5.55
N TYR A 32 22.77 0.83 5.06
CA TYR A 32 21.54 1.59 5.00
C TYR A 32 20.81 1.61 6.36
N THR A 33 20.31 2.79 6.76
CA THR A 33 19.43 2.94 7.94
C THR A 33 18.01 3.27 7.46
N PRO A 34 17.07 2.31 7.51
CA PRO A 34 15.69 2.55 7.09
C PRO A 34 14.97 3.59 7.96
N THR A 35 13.92 4.20 7.42
CA THR A 35 13.03 5.12 8.18
C THR A 35 12.33 4.43 9.37
N ILE A 36 12.03 3.14 9.25
CA ILE A 36 11.47 2.31 10.31
C ILE A 36 12.66 1.78 11.14
N PRO A 37 12.74 2.06 12.45
CA PRO A 37 13.86 1.64 13.29
C PRO A 37 13.98 0.11 13.41
N ASP A 38 15.22 -0.37 13.54
CA ASP A 38 15.54 -1.80 13.63
C ASP A 38 14.84 -2.44 14.84
N GLU A 39 14.79 -1.76 15.99
CA GLU A 39 14.17 -2.28 17.22
C GLU A 39 12.66 -2.51 17.07
N LEU A 40 11.98 -1.68 16.26
CA LEU A 40 10.55 -1.84 16.01
C LEU A 40 10.30 -3.10 15.17
N VAL A 41 11.15 -3.33 14.17
CA VAL A 41 11.05 -4.52 13.32
C VAL A 41 11.38 -5.77 14.13
N GLU A 42 12.45 -5.76 14.92
CA GLU A 42 12.80 -6.85 15.82
C GLU A 42 11.67 -7.20 16.79
N HIS A 43 11.01 -6.19 17.38
CA HIS A 43 9.84 -6.40 18.23
C HIS A 43 8.70 -7.14 17.50
N TYR A 44 8.35 -6.72 16.27
CA TYR A 44 7.28 -7.38 15.51
C TYR A 44 7.67 -8.76 14.95
N LEU A 45 8.94 -8.96 14.60
CA LEU A 45 9.47 -10.27 14.24
C LEU A 45 9.41 -11.23 15.42
N ALA A 46 9.89 -10.80 16.60
CA ALA A 46 9.84 -11.59 17.82
C ALA A 46 8.40 -11.92 18.24
N LYS A 47 7.47 -10.96 18.10
CA LYS A 47 6.03 -11.19 18.32
C LYS A 47 5.45 -12.24 17.38
N SER A 48 5.99 -12.36 16.18
CA SER A 48 5.61 -13.38 15.19
C SER A 48 6.32 -14.72 15.41
N GLY A 49 7.18 -14.83 16.44
CA GLY A 49 7.96 -16.03 16.75
C GLY A 49 9.26 -16.16 15.97
N PHE A 50 9.74 -15.09 15.32
CA PHE A 50 10.97 -15.08 14.55
C PHE A 50 12.02 -14.17 15.20
N GLN A 51 13.17 -14.73 15.57
CA GLN A 51 14.33 -13.96 16.02
C GLN A 51 15.48 -14.21 15.05
N CYS A 52 16.07 -13.12 14.55
CA CYS A 52 17.17 -13.18 13.62
C CYS A 52 18.30 -12.26 14.08
N PRO A 53 19.53 -12.77 14.26
CA PRO A 53 20.68 -11.94 14.59
C PRO A 53 21.24 -11.18 13.38
N ASP A 54 20.77 -11.48 12.16
CA ASP A 54 21.23 -10.81 10.93
C ASP A 54 20.45 -9.51 10.70
N VAL A 55 21.13 -8.38 10.97
CA VAL A 55 20.60 -7.03 10.79
C VAL A 55 20.10 -6.76 9.36
N ARG A 56 20.67 -7.43 8.35
CA ARG A 56 20.23 -7.26 6.95
C ARG A 56 18.82 -7.74 6.75
N LEU A 57 18.43 -8.83 7.43
CA LEU A 57 17.07 -9.36 7.34
C LEU A 57 16.08 -8.47 8.08
N VAL A 58 16.48 -7.91 9.22
CA VAL A 58 15.68 -6.89 9.94
C VAL A 58 15.43 -5.69 9.03
N ARG A 59 16.48 -5.14 8.42
CA ARG A 59 16.38 -3.98 7.53
C ARG A 59 15.67 -4.28 6.22
N LEU A 60 15.78 -5.50 5.71
CA LEU A 60 15.03 -5.96 4.54
C LEU A 60 13.53 -5.89 4.81
N VAL A 61 13.08 -6.39 5.96
CA VAL A 61 11.68 -6.31 6.38
C VAL A 61 11.25 -4.85 6.55
N ALA A 62 12.12 -4.00 7.11
CA ALA A 62 11.87 -2.57 7.24
C ALA A 62 11.63 -1.89 5.87
N VAL A 63 12.53 -2.13 4.90
CA VAL A 63 12.45 -1.56 3.55
C VAL A 63 11.25 -2.11 2.77
N ALA A 64 10.99 -3.42 2.86
CA ALA A 64 9.82 -4.03 2.25
C ALA A 64 8.51 -3.43 2.79
N THR A 65 8.44 -3.19 4.10
CA THR A 65 7.30 -2.54 4.75
C THR A 65 7.14 -1.09 4.29
N GLN A 66 8.24 -0.34 4.19
CA GLN A 66 8.22 1.04 3.68
C GLN A 66 7.74 1.10 2.23
N LYS A 67 8.24 0.20 1.38
CA LYS A 67 7.81 0.08 -0.01
C LYS A 67 6.30 -0.20 -0.08
N PHE A 68 5.82 -1.17 0.68
CA PHE A 68 4.40 -1.51 0.71
C PHE A 68 3.52 -0.32 1.12
N VAL A 69 3.87 0.38 2.22
CA VAL A 69 3.12 1.57 2.66
C VAL A 69 3.17 2.68 1.60
N SER A 70 4.31 2.85 0.93
CA SER A 70 4.48 3.85 -0.14
C SER A 70 3.64 3.55 -1.36
N GLU A 71 3.48 2.27 -1.73
CA GLU A 71 2.59 1.83 -2.82
C GLU A 71 1.13 2.13 -2.47
N VAL A 72 0.66 1.71 -1.29
CA VAL A 72 -0.71 2.02 -0.82
C VAL A 72 -0.98 3.53 -0.80
N ALA A 73 -0.02 4.33 -0.32
CA ALA A 73 -0.15 5.78 -0.30
C ALA A 73 -0.19 6.41 -1.70
N SER A 74 0.58 5.85 -2.64
CA SER A 74 0.60 6.29 -4.04
C SER A 74 -0.72 5.99 -4.75
N ASP A 75 -1.29 4.81 -4.52
CA ASP A 75 -2.58 4.42 -5.08
C ASP A 75 -3.72 5.27 -4.49
N ALA A 76 -3.70 5.50 -3.17
CA ALA A 76 -4.66 6.40 -2.53
C ALA A 76 -4.54 7.84 -3.06
N LEU A 77 -3.32 8.32 -3.33
CA LEU A 77 -3.09 9.62 -3.95
C LEU A 77 -3.69 9.70 -5.36
N GLN A 78 -3.60 8.63 -6.15
CA GLN A 78 -4.22 8.55 -7.48
C GLN A 78 -5.75 8.63 -7.38
N GLN A 79 -6.35 7.90 -6.44
CA GLN A 79 -7.79 7.95 -6.18
C GLN A 79 -8.23 9.37 -5.75
N CYS A 80 -7.46 10.01 -4.88
CA CYS A 80 -7.72 11.39 -4.44
C CYS A 80 -7.71 12.39 -5.61
N LYS A 81 -6.71 12.29 -6.50
CA LYS A 81 -6.61 13.14 -7.70
C LYS A 81 -7.77 12.90 -8.67
N ALA A 82 -8.14 11.63 -8.90
CA ALA A 82 -9.25 11.27 -9.77
C ALA A 82 -10.59 11.85 -9.26
N ARG A 83 -10.85 11.74 -7.94
CA ARG A 83 -12.04 12.34 -7.32
C ARG A 83 -12.07 13.86 -7.49
N GLN A 84 -10.98 14.57 -7.19
CA GLN A 84 -10.96 16.02 -7.32
C GLN A 84 -11.16 16.49 -8.77
N ALA A 85 -10.62 15.77 -9.74
CA ALA A 85 -10.83 16.07 -11.16
C ALA A 85 -12.31 15.92 -11.59
N ALA A 86 -13.05 14.98 -11.01
CA ALA A 86 -14.48 14.80 -11.28
C ALA A 86 -15.33 15.98 -10.77
N VAL A 87 -15.01 16.52 -9.59
CA VAL A 87 -15.77 17.64 -8.97
C VAL A 87 -15.56 18.98 -9.71
N VAL A 88 -14.42 19.17 -10.38
CA VAL A 88 -14.05 20.43 -11.03
C VAL A 88 -14.84 20.70 -12.33
N LYS A 89 -15.51 19.71 -12.92
CA LYS A 89 -16.25 19.88 -14.18
C LYS A 89 -17.49 20.79 -14.05
N ASP A 90 -18.07 20.92 -12.85
CA ASP A 90 -19.35 21.64 -12.65
C ASP A 90 -19.23 23.07 -12.10
N LYS A 91 -18.08 23.52 -11.57
CA LYS A 91 -17.96 24.83 -10.90
C LYS A 91 -16.62 25.54 -11.15
N ARG A 92 -16.30 25.79 -12.43
CA ARG A 92 -14.97 26.27 -12.86
C ARG A 92 -14.53 27.66 -12.39
N GLU A 93 -15.38 28.49 -11.77
CA GLU A 93 -15.04 29.91 -11.58
C GLU A 93 -14.73 30.36 -10.14
N LYS A 94 -14.94 29.56 -9.08
CA LYS A 94 -14.76 30.04 -7.69
C LYS A 94 -13.72 29.33 -6.81
N GLN A 95 -13.13 28.21 -7.24
CA GLN A 95 -12.33 27.33 -6.36
C GLN A 95 -10.85 27.16 -6.77
N GLN A 96 -10.24 28.16 -7.41
CA GLN A 96 -8.83 28.05 -7.82
C GLN A 96 -7.83 28.05 -6.65
N LYS A 97 -8.25 28.42 -5.44
CA LYS A 97 -7.34 28.76 -4.34
C LYS A 97 -7.05 27.64 -3.32
N ASP A 98 -7.78 26.52 -3.32
CA ASP A 98 -7.56 25.43 -2.34
C ASP A 98 -7.48 24.03 -2.99
N LYS A 99 -6.45 23.81 -3.80
CA LYS A 99 -6.12 22.48 -4.34
C LYS A 99 -5.26 21.65 -3.37
N ARG A 100 -5.59 21.67 -2.08
CA ARG A 100 -4.91 20.82 -1.11
C ARG A 100 -5.39 19.38 -1.30
N LEU A 101 -4.47 18.45 -1.55
CA LEU A 101 -4.79 17.02 -1.55
C LEU A 101 -4.92 16.56 -0.09
N ILE A 102 -6.01 15.87 0.21
CA ILE A 102 -6.31 15.32 1.54
C ILE A 102 -6.55 13.83 1.36
N LEU A 103 -5.83 13.01 2.13
CA LEU A 103 -6.08 11.58 2.20
C LEU A 103 -7.38 11.34 2.96
N THR A 104 -8.37 10.73 2.31
CA THR A 104 -9.66 10.41 2.94
C THR A 104 -9.85 8.90 3.05
N MET A 105 -10.80 8.48 3.89
CA MET A 105 -11.18 7.07 4.02
C MET A 105 -11.71 6.48 2.71
N GLU A 106 -12.33 7.28 1.85
CA GLU A 106 -12.79 6.83 0.54
C GLU A 106 -11.62 6.43 -0.36
N ASP A 107 -10.57 7.26 -0.42
CA ASP A 107 -9.37 6.99 -1.23
C ASP A 107 -8.63 5.76 -0.71
N LEU A 108 -8.41 5.73 0.61
CA LEU A 108 -7.67 4.67 1.28
C LEU A 108 -8.41 3.33 1.17
N SER A 109 -9.73 3.31 1.34
CA SER A 109 -10.52 2.07 1.24
C SER A 109 -10.55 1.51 -0.18
N LYS A 110 -10.46 2.37 -1.21
CA LYS A 110 -10.33 1.93 -2.60
C LYS A 110 -8.94 1.33 -2.86
N ALA A 111 -7.87 2.03 -2.45
CA ALA A 111 -6.50 1.55 -2.60
C ALA A 111 -6.28 0.20 -1.88
N LEU A 112 -6.71 0.10 -0.62
CA LEU A 112 -6.58 -1.14 0.15
C LEU A 112 -7.36 -2.32 -0.43
N ARG A 113 -8.46 -2.07 -1.15
CA ARG A 113 -9.24 -3.13 -1.79
C ARG A 113 -8.47 -3.83 -2.90
N GLU A 114 -7.58 -3.13 -3.58
CA GLU A 114 -6.70 -3.71 -4.61
C GLU A 114 -5.69 -4.69 -3.99
N HIS A 115 -5.34 -4.49 -2.72
CA HIS A 115 -4.53 -5.41 -1.92
C HIS A 115 -5.36 -6.46 -1.13
N GLY A 116 -6.67 -6.58 -1.41
CA GLY A 116 -7.55 -7.56 -0.76
C GLY A 116 -8.02 -7.18 0.65
N VAL A 117 -7.75 -5.95 1.11
CA VAL A 117 -8.18 -5.45 2.43
C VAL A 117 -9.48 -4.67 2.28
N ASN A 118 -10.55 -5.16 2.91
CA ASN A 118 -11.86 -4.51 2.87
C ASN A 118 -12.09 -3.64 4.10
N VAL A 119 -12.00 -2.32 3.93
CA VAL A 119 -12.32 -1.33 4.96
C VAL A 119 -13.75 -0.83 4.76
N LYS A 120 -14.63 -1.10 5.73
CA LYS A 120 -16.01 -0.58 5.78
C LYS A 120 -16.11 0.41 6.93
N HIS A 121 -15.94 1.69 6.62
CA HIS A 121 -16.20 2.76 7.57
C HIS A 121 -17.64 3.25 7.36
N GLN A 122 -18.48 3.18 8.39
CA GLN A 122 -19.82 3.77 8.37
C GLN A 122 -19.69 5.29 8.48
N GLU A 123 -20.45 6.04 7.68
CA GLU A 123 -20.41 7.51 7.75
C GLU A 123 -21.01 8.06 9.05
N TYR A 124 -21.96 7.32 9.62
CA TYR A 124 -22.64 7.65 10.87
C TYR A 124 -23.08 6.37 11.58
N PHE A 125 -23.10 6.44 12.91
CA PHE A 125 -23.77 5.45 13.76
C PHE A 125 -25.05 6.09 14.28
N ALA A 126 -26.16 5.37 14.18
CA ALA A 126 -27.42 5.79 14.79
C ALA A 126 -27.47 5.27 16.22
N ASP A 127 -27.57 6.16 17.21
CA ASP A 127 -27.72 5.78 18.62
C ASP A 127 -29.07 5.10 18.92
N SER A 128 -30.03 5.19 18.01
CA SER A 128 -31.34 4.54 18.09
C SER A 128 -31.80 4.07 16.71
N PRO A 129 -32.48 2.90 16.62
CA PRO A 129 -33.07 2.42 15.37
C PRO A 129 -34.17 3.34 14.78
N SER A 130 -34.61 4.36 15.52
CA SER A 130 -35.56 5.38 15.05
C SER A 130 -34.90 6.62 14.44
N THR A 131 -33.57 6.71 14.42
CA THR A 131 -32.88 7.88 13.84
C THR A 131 -33.04 7.86 12.32
N GLY A 132 -33.74 8.87 11.78
CA GLY A 132 -34.02 8.97 10.34
C GLY A 132 -35.37 8.38 9.89
N THR A 133 -36.17 7.81 10.80
CA THR A 133 -37.57 7.50 10.49
C THR A 133 -38.39 8.78 10.59
N ASP A 134 -38.92 9.25 9.47
CA ASP A 134 -39.88 10.35 9.43
C ASP A 134 -41.12 9.96 10.27
N PRO A 135 -41.47 10.69 11.35
CA PRO A 135 -42.65 10.38 12.16
C PRO A 135 -43.96 10.51 11.37
N SER A 136 -43.93 11.12 10.18
CA SER A 136 -45.08 11.38 9.32
C SER A 136 -45.55 10.14 8.51
N ALA A 137 -44.79 9.05 8.48
CA ALA A 137 -45.10 7.88 7.65
C ALA A 137 -45.96 6.80 8.36
N ARG A 138 -46.55 7.12 9.52
CA ARG A 138 -47.31 6.15 10.34
C ARG A 138 -48.81 6.38 10.44
N GLU A 139 -49.38 7.26 9.63
CA GLU A 139 -50.83 7.43 9.52
C GLU A 139 -51.27 7.42 8.06
N GLU A 140 -51.52 6.23 7.51
CA GLU A 140 -52.64 5.94 6.59
C GLU A 140 -52.94 4.43 6.58
#